data_AF-A0A353D4Q4-F1
#
_entry.id   AF-A0A353D4Q4-F1
#
_cell.length_a   1.000
_cell.length_b   1.000
_cell.length_c   1.000
_cell.angle_alpha   90.00
_cell.angle_beta   90.00
_cell.angle_gamma   90.00
#
_symmetry.space_group_name_H-M   'P 1'
#
loop_
_entity.id
_entity.type
_entity.pdbx_description
1 polymer ?
#
loop_
_entity_poly.entity_id
_entity_poly.type
_entity_poly.pdbx_seq_one_letter_code
_entity_poly.pdbx_strand_id
1 'polypeptide(L)'
;MTILKFTLVSEKMKNILIISMALIMIGGCATQSVSPEQSSEEMAVLHGSYWGSLRWHKAAIDGYDGIDFGMKPVMMVKLLPGEHSIAAVCFTGFDMLTTGIMAIPSTISFQAEAGQSYQVRCGSSGSGKTFWIMDKTSGKVVGGTAPP
;
A
#
# COMPACT_ATOMS: atom_id res chain seq x y z
N MET A 1 2.81 -7.18 78.12
CA MET A 1 4.17 -6.72 77.77
C MET A 1 4.39 -7.04 76.30
N THR A 2 4.03 -6.10 75.42
CA THR A 2 3.81 -6.33 73.98
C THR A 2 4.55 -5.25 73.21
N ILE A 3 5.88 -5.36 73.13
CA ILE A 3 6.74 -4.40 72.44
C ILE A 3 7.79 -5.20 71.68
N LEU A 4 7.41 -5.87 70.58
CA LEU A 4 8.40 -6.58 69.74
C LEU A 4 7.92 -6.93 68.31
N LYS A 5 6.89 -6.26 67.78
CA LYS A 5 6.37 -6.56 66.42
C LYS A 5 6.44 -5.42 65.39
N PHE A 6 6.81 -4.19 65.77
CA PHE A 6 6.74 -3.06 64.84
C PHE A 6 8.02 -2.77 64.04
N THR A 7 9.19 -3.21 64.48
CA THR A 7 10.46 -2.79 63.86
C THR A 7 10.85 -3.59 62.61
N LEU A 8 10.41 -4.85 62.49
CA LEU A 8 10.78 -5.75 61.39
C LEU A 8 10.06 -5.48 60.06
N VAL A 9 8.94 -4.75 60.08
CA VAL A 9 8.17 -4.42 58.88
C VAL A 9 8.79 -3.23 58.12
N SER A 10 9.55 -2.37 58.81
CA SER A 10 10.08 -1.12 58.26
C SER A 10 11.22 -1.32 57.24
N GLU A 11 12.14 -2.25 57.48
CA GLU A 11 13.29 -2.45 56.56
C GLU A 11 12.93 -3.20 55.28
N LYS A 12 11.99 -4.17 55.34
CA LYS A 12 11.53 -4.87 54.14
C LYS A 12 10.77 -3.97 53.17
N MET A 13 10.04 -2.97 53.67
CA MET A 13 9.34 -2.01 52.82
C MET A 13 10.28 -1.02 52.12
N LYS A 14 11.41 -0.62 52.73
CA LYS A 14 12.39 0.26 52.08
C LYS A 14 13.09 -0.42 50.88
N ASN A 15 13.44 -1.70 51.00
CA ASN A 15 14.11 -2.41 49.92
C ASN A 15 13.19 -2.69 48.72
N ILE A 16 11.89 -2.92 48.96
CA ILE A 16 10.90 -3.09 47.87
C ILE A 16 10.71 -1.79 47.09
N LEU A 17 10.71 -0.64 47.77
CA LEU A 17 10.48 0.67 47.15
C LEU A 17 11.66 1.14 46.28
N ILE A 18 12.90 0.82 46.68
CA ILE A 18 14.11 1.14 45.91
C ILE A 18 14.20 0.27 44.64
N ILE A 19 13.83 -1.01 44.72
CA ILE A 19 13.85 -1.92 43.56
C ILE A 19 12.79 -1.51 42.52
N SER A 20 11.62 -1.03 42.93
CA SER A 20 10.59 -0.56 41.99
C SER A 20 10.96 0.72 41.22
N MET A 21 11.82 1.58 41.79
CA MET A 21 12.19 2.86 41.18
C MET A 21 13.33 2.74 40.16
N ALA A 22 14.15 1.68 40.24
CA ALA A 22 15.23 1.41 39.28
C ALA A 22 14.74 0.81 37.94
N LEU A 23 13.56 0.16 37.92
CA LEU A 23 13.03 -0.51 36.72
C LEU A 23 12.36 0.43 35.70
N ILE A 24 12.11 1.69 36.05
CA ILE A 24 11.38 2.64 35.18
C ILE A 24 12.33 3.44 34.26
N MET A 25 13.65 3.40 34.50
CA MET A 25 14.62 4.24 33.79
C MET A 25 15.23 3.61 32.52
N ILE A 26 14.84 2.39 32.13
CA ILE A 26 15.36 1.69 30.94
C ILE A 26 14.30 1.65 29.80
N GLY A 27 13.11 2.21 30.05
CA GLY A 27 11.99 2.19 29.12
C GLY A 27 12.07 3.27 28.04
N GLY A 28 12.82 2.99 26.99
CA GLY A 28 12.48 3.47 25.65
C GLY A 28 13.02 4.85 25.29
N CYS A 29 14.29 4.88 24.87
CA CYS A 29 14.61 5.67 23.68
C CYS A 29 13.89 4.99 22.51
N ALA A 30 12.59 5.22 22.39
CA ALA A 30 11.86 4.93 21.17
C ALA A 30 12.38 5.95 20.15
N THR A 31 13.53 5.64 19.55
CA THR A 31 13.92 6.22 18.28
C THR A 31 12.74 5.90 17.37
N GLN A 32 11.84 6.86 17.21
CA GLN A 32 10.93 6.86 16.08
C GLN A 32 11.86 6.82 14.89
N SER A 33 12.00 5.63 14.30
CA SER A 33 12.41 5.55 12.91
C SER A 33 11.33 6.31 12.18
N VAL A 34 11.53 7.61 12.04
CA VAL A 34 10.94 8.38 10.97
C VAL A 34 11.43 7.63 9.75
N SER A 35 10.62 6.68 9.28
CA SER A 35 10.83 6.06 7.99
C SER A 35 10.98 7.26 7.07
N PRO A 36 12.15 7.48 6.44
CA PRO A 36 12.31 8.63 5.59
C PRO A 36 11.14 8.58 4.64
N GLU A 37 10.32 9.62 4.66
CA GLU A 37 9.29 9.81 3.66
C GLU A 37 10.06 9.92 2.37
N GLN A 38 10.30 8.77 1.72
CA GLN A 38 11.07 8.70 0.49
C GLN A 38 10.42 9.71 -0.43
N SER A 39 11.23 10.68 -0.87
CA SER A 39 10.70 11.80 -1.61
C SER A 39 9.96 11.21 -2.81
N SER A 40 8.82 11.80 -3.18
CA SER A 40 8.06 11.32 -4.34
C SER A 40 8.89 11.33 -5.63
N GLU A 41 10.02 12.03 -5.65
CA GLU A 41 10.97 12.06 -6.76
C GLU A 41 11.75 10.74 -6.91
N GLU A 42 11.89 9.95 -5.84
CA GLU A 42 12.59 8.66 -5.88
C GLU A 42 11.70 7.49 -6.29
N MET A 43 10.38 7.68 -6.29
CA MET A 43 9.40 6.61 -6.57
C MET A 43 8.63 6.87 -7.86
N ALA A 44 8.28 5.80 -8.54
CA ALA A 44 7.25 5.82 -9.55
C ALA A 44 5.86 5.85 -8.89
N VAL A 45 4.88 6.45 -9.56
CA VAL A 45 3.48 6.45 -9.11
C VAL A 45 2.60 5.80 -10.18
N LEU A 46 1.97 4.68 -9.85
CA LEU A 46 1.01 4.01 -10.71
C LEU A 46 -0.41 4.33 -10.26
N HIS A 47 -1.21 4.85 -11.18
CA HIS A 47 -2.62 5.18 -10.96
C HIS A 47 -3.54 4.14 -11.59
N GLY A 48 -4.67 3.85 -10.95
CA GLY A 48 -5.82 3.25 -11.64
C GLY A 48 -6.50 4.28 -12.55
N SER A 49 -7.27 3.82 -13.53
CA SER A 49 -8.08 4.69 -14.38
C SER A 49 -9.45 4.94 -13.74
N TYR A 50 -9.49 5.90 -12.80
CA TYR A 50 -10.78 6.37 -12.27
C TYR A 50 -11.51 7.26 -13.29
N TRP A 51 -10.75 8.08 -14.03
CA TRP A 51 -11.23 9.00 -15.06
C TRP A 51 -10.24 8.97 -16.23
N GLY A 52 -10.68 8.52 -17.40
CA GLY A 52 -9.93 8.77 -18.66
C GLY A 52 -9.71 7.59 -19.62
N SER A 53 -10.12 6.36 -19.31
CA SER A 53 -10.26 5.31 -20.34
C SER A 53 -11.74 5.20 -20.70
N LEU A 54 -12.03 5.05 -22.00
CA LEU A 54 -13.33 4.75 -22.64
C LEU A 54 -14.51 4.74 -21.67
N ARG A 55 -15.49 5.65 -21.81
CA ARG A 55 -16.61 6.03 -20.91
C ARG A 55 -17.29 4.94 -20.03
N TRP A 56 -16.98 3.67 -20.20
CA TRP A 56 -17.53 2.49 -19.54
C TRP A 56 -16.51 1.61 -18.80
N HIS A 57 -15.19 1.77 -18.99
CA HIS A 57 -14.16 0.86 -18.45
C HIS A 57 -13.24 1.57 -17.46
N LYS A 58 -13.20 1.06 -16.22
CA LYS A 58 -12.34 1.57 -15.15
C LYS A 58 -11.39 0.48 -14.70
N ALA A 59 -10.10 0.79 -14.61
CA ALA A 59 -9.10 -0.13 -14.08
C ALA A 59 -8.72 0.28 -12.65
N ALA A 60 -8.66 -0.68 -11.74
CA ALA A 60 -8.08 -0.49 -10.42
C ALA A 60 -6.95 -1.50 -10.19
N ILE A 61 -6.08 -1.18 -9.24
CA ILE A 61 -4.93 -1.98 -8.90
C ILE A 61 -5.35 -2.92 -7.78
N ASP A 62 -5.25 -4.22 -8.03
CA ASP A 62 -5.63 -5.29 -7.11
C ASP A 62 -4.43 -5.83 -6.33
N GLY A 63 -3.22 -5.60 -6.85
CA GLY A 63 -1.98 -6.02 -6.22
C GLY A 63 -0.76 -5.67 -7.04
N TYR A 64 0.43 -5.86 -6.46
CA TYR A 64 1.70 -5.76 -7.16
C TYR A 64 2.76 -6.71 -6.56
N ASP A 65 3.63 -7.27 -7.40
CA ASP A 65 4.74 -8.16 -7.01
C ASP A 65 4.34 -9.32 -6.08
N GLY A 66 3.17 -9.90 -6.34
CA GLY A 66 2.61 -10.99 -5.54
C GLY A 66 1.92 -10.55 -4.25
N ILE A 67 1.89 -9.24 -3.95
CA ILE A 67 1.09 -8.66 -2.86
C ILE A 67 -0.32 -8.42 -3.39
N ASP A 68 -1.30 -9.01 -2.72
CA ASP A 68 -2.74 -8.87 -3.02
C ASP A 68 -3.39 -7.90 -2.01
N PHE A 69 -4.18 -6.95 -2.50
CA PHE A 69 -4.95 -6.01 -1.69
C PHE A 69 -6.33 -6.56 -1.30
N GLY A 70 -6.68 -7.74 -1.80
CA GLY A 70 -7.93 -8.44 -1.54
C GLY A 70 -9.13 -7.67 -2.07
N MET A 71 -10.24 -7.67 -1.32
CA MET A 71 -11.50 -7.01 -1.73
C MET A 71 -11.44 -5.46 -1.72
N LYS A 72 -10.24 -4.86 -1.72
CA LYS A 72 -10.01 -3.42 -1.64
C LYS A 72 -9.02 -2.97 -2.72
N PRO A 73 -9.41 -3.07 -4.01
CA PRO A 73 -8.57 -2.55 -5.07
C PRO A 73 -8.34 -1.05 -4.85
N VAL A 74 -7.10 -0.62 -5.08
CA VAL A 74 -6.64 0.75 -4.84
C VAL A 74 -6.51 1.52 -6.14
N MET A 75 -6.60 2.85 -6.05
CA MET A 75 -6.49 3.74 -7.20
C MET A 75 -5.09 4.32 -7.40
N MET A 76 -4.17 4.05 -6.49
CA MET A 76 -2.80 4.55 -6.53
C MET A 76 -1.88 3.63 -5.74
N VAL A 77 -0.71 3.33 -6.30
CA VAL A 77 0.41 2.71 -5.60
C VAL A 77 1.70 3.46 -5.92
N LYS A 78 2.59 3.54 -4.94
CA LYS A 78 3.96 4.01 -5.12
C LYS A 78 4.86 2.80 -5.33
N LEU A 79 5.70 2.84 -6.34
CA LEU A 79 6.61 1.75 -6.71
C LEU A 79 8.04 2.26 -6.69
N LEU A 80 8.97 1.41 -6.29
CA LEU A 80 10.39 1.71 -6.48
C LEU A 80 10.71 1.65 -8.00
N PRO A 81 11.82 2.24 -8.45
CA PRO A 81 12.29 2.02 -9.81
C PRO A 81 12.69 0.55 -10.00
N GLY A 82 12.24 -0.07 -11.08
CA GLY A 82 12.45 -1.51 -11.28
C GLY A 82 11.39 -2.17 -12.14
N GLU A 83 11.56 -3.47 -12.38
CA GLU A 83 10.54 -4.30 -13.00
C GLU A 83 9.47 -4.64 -11.96
N HIS A 84 8.20 -4.45 -12.33
CA HIS A 84 7.06 -4.74 -11.48
C HIS A 84 6.02 -5.56 -12.20
N SER A 85 5.30 -6.40 -11.45
CA SER A 85 4.17 -7.17 -11.92
C SER A 85 2.89 -6.69 -11.24
N ILE A 86 1.97 -6.11 -12.01
CA ILE A 86 0.76 -5.46 -11.49
C ILE A 86 -0.45 -6.34 -11.73
N ALA A 87 -1.16 -6.71 -10.68
CA ALA A 87 -2.50 -7.29 -10.78
C ALA A 87 -3.54 -6.17 -10.89
N ALA A 88 -4.36 -6.20 -11.93
CA ALA A 88 -5.37 -5.18 -12.19
C ALA A 88 -6.73 -5.78 -12.50
N VAL A 89 -7.79 -5.11 -12.04
CA VAL A 89 -9.18 -5.47 -12.29
C VAL A 89 -9.86 -4.42 -13.16
N CYS A 90 -10.73 -4.87 -14.07
CA CYS A 90 -11.50 -4.00 -14.94
C CYS A 90 -12.97 -4.03 -14.55
N PHE A 91 -13.52 -2.86 -14.27
CA PHE A 91 -14.94 -2.64 -14.01
C PHE A 91 -15.60 -2.11 -15.27
N THR A 92 -16.81 -2.59 -15.55
CA THR A 92 -17.62 -2.08 -16.66
C THR A 92 -18.91 -1.46 -16.11
N GLY A 93 -19.16 -0.17 -16.32
CA GLY A 93 -20.35 0.49 -15.72
C GLY A 93 -20.48 1.98 -16.00
N PHE A 94 -21.67 2.53 -15.77
CA PHE A 94 -22.03 3.93 -16.06
C PHE A 94 -21.68 4.89 -14.91
N ASP A 95 -21.68 4.42 -13.65
CA ASP A 95 -21.42 5.23 -12.46
C ASP A 95 -20.78 4.42 -11.31
N MET A 96 -20.59 5.04 -10.13
CA MET A 96 -20.04 4.39 -8.93
C MET A 96 -20.96 3.32 -8.33
N LEU A 97 -22.28 3.39 -8.61
CA LEU A 97 -23.30 2.57 -7.96
C LEU A 97 -23.68 1.35 -8.80
N THR A 98 -23.38 1.41 -10.10
CA THR A 98 -23.54 0.34 -11.08
C THR A 98 -22.18 -0.25 -11.42
N THR A 99 -21.46 -0.78 -10.42
CA THR A 99 -20.27 -1.60 -10.68
C THR A 99 -20.70 -2.89 -11.37
N GLY A 100 -20.79 -2.84 -12.70
CA GLY A 100 -21.05 -4.01 -13.53
C GLY A 100 -19.81 -4.89 -13.64
N ILE A 101 -20.10 -6.18 -13.88
CA ILE A 101 -19.21 -7.30 -14.24
C ILE A 101 -17.72 -6.99 -14.03
N MET A 102 -17.22 -7.43 -12.87
CA MET A 102 -15.79 -7.47 -12.58
C MET A 102 -15.14 -8.49 -13.50
N ALA A 103 -14.16 -8.06 -14.29
CA ALA A 103 -13.32 -8.97 -15.04
C ALA A 103 -12.35 -9.70 -14.10
N ILE A 104 -11.97 -10.93 -14.47
CA ILE A 104 -10.90 -11.69 -13.80
C ILE A 104 -9.65 -10.79 -13.77
N PRO A 105 -8.96 -10.67 -12.61
CA PRO A 105 -7.72 -9.91 -12.51
C PRO A 105 -6.72 -10.37 -13.59
N SER A 106 -6.05 -9.41 -14.21
CA SER A 106 -4.97 -9.68 -15.16
C SER A 106 -3.67 -9.10 -14.64
N THR A 107 -2.58 -9.81 -14.90
CA THR A 107 -1.24 -9.40 -14.50
C THR A 107 -0.52 -8.73 -15.66
N ILE A 108 0.07 -7.56 -15.41
CA ILE A 108 0.79 -6.74 -16.40
C ILE A 108 2.18 -6.44 -15.84
N SER A 109 3.22 -6.82 -16.56
CA SER A 109 4.59 -6.43 -16.21
C SER A 109 5.00 -5.16 -16.93
N PHE A 110 5.76 -4.29 -16.25
CA PHE A 110 6.37 -3.10 -16.84
C PHE A 110 7.60 -2.65 -16.04
N GLN A 111 8.45 -1.83 -16.67
CA GLN A 111 9.57 -1.17 -16.02
C GLN A 111 9.14 0.21 -15.49
N ALA A 112 9.22 0.40 -14.19
CA ALA A 112 8.98 1.68 -13.52
C ALA A 112 10.27 2.50 -13.40
N GLU A 113 10.19 3.79 -13.71
CA GLU A 113 11.29 4.75 -13.62
C GLU A 113 11.02 5.74 -12.47
N ALA A 114 12.10 6.17 -11.78
CA ALA A 114 12.00 7.11 -10.67
C ALA A 114 11.31 8.42 -11.08
N GLY A 115 10.41 8.93 -10.24
CA GLY A 115 9.68 10.17 -10.49
C GLY A 115 8.62 10.09 -11.60
N GLN A 116 8.46 8.93 -12.25
CA GLN A 116 7.56 8.78 -13.39
C GLN A 116 6.13 8.43 -12.94
N SER A 117 5.14 8.94 -13.67
CA SER A 117 3.72 8.71 -13.39
C SER A 117 3.09 7.84 -14.48
N TYR A 118 2.48 6.73 -14.06
CA TYR A 118 1.87 5.73 -14.93
C TYR A 118 0.38 5.59 -14.67
N GLN A 119 -0.35 5.03 -15.63
CA GLN A 119 -1.76 4.73 -15.50
C GLN A 119 -2.06 3.33 -16.01
N VAL A 120 -2.63 2.47 -15.15
CA VAL A 120 -3.28 1.23 -15.59
C VAL A 120 -4.57 1.61 -16.30
N ARG A 121 -4.78 1.00 -17.46
CA ARG A 121 -6.02 1.10 -18.23
C ARG A 121 -6.53 -0.28 -18.56
N CYS A 122 -7.83 -0.34 -18.80
CA CYS A 122 -8.47 -1.50 -19.36
C CYS A 122 -9.48 -1.11 -20.43
N GLY A 123 -9.83 -2.07 -21.28
CA GLY A 123 -10.75 -1.92 -22.37
C GLY A 123 -11.33 -3.26 -22.79
N SER A 124 -12.11 -3.26 -23.86
CA SER A 124 -12.56 -4.49 -24.52
C SER A 124 -11.88 -4.59 -25.89
N SER A 125 -11.42 -5.79 -26.25
CA SER A 125 -10.98 -6.12 -27.60
C SER A 125 -11.55 -7.50 -27.96
N GLY A 126 -12.33 -7.57 -29.03
CA GLY A 126 -13.10 -8.77 -29.36
C GLY A 126 -14.04 -9.17 -28.21
N SER A 127 -13.95 -10.43 -27.78
CA SER A 127 -14.72 -10.98 -26.65
C SER A 127 -14.05 -10.78 -25.28
N GLY A 128 -12.81 -10.29 -25.24
CA GLY A 128 -12.01 -10.22 -24.02
C GLY A 128 -11.85 -8.81 -23.46
N LYS A 129 -11.40 -8.73 -22.21
CA LYS A 129 -10.86 -7.50 -21.62
C LYS A 129 -9.36 -7.45 -21.87
N THR A 130 -8.86 -6.28 -22.24
CA THR A 130 -7.43 -6.03 -22.37
C THR A 130 -7.00 -5.04 -21.31
N PHE A 131 -5.73 -5.16 -20.90
CA PHE A 131 -5.13 -4.31 -19.89
C PHE A 131 -3.77 -3.84 -20.36
N TRP A 132 -3.44 -2.59 -20.05
CA TRP A 132 -2.17 -2.00 -20.39
C TRP A 132 -1.80 -0.89 -19.42
N ILE A 133 -0.51 -0.59 -19.34
CA ILE A 133 0.03 0.51 -18.54
C ILE A 133 0.55 1.57 -19.51
N MET A 134 0.08 2.81 -19.31
CA MET A 134 0.55 3.97 -20.04
C MET A 134 1.44 4.84 -19.16
N ASP A 135 2.55 5.32 -19.71
CA ASP A 135 3.24 6.47 -19.17
C ASP A 135 2.39 7.73 -19.42
N LYS A 136 2.06 8.46 -18.35
CA LYS A 136 1.21 9.66 -18.44
C LYS A 136 1.93 10.86 -19.05
N THR A 137 3.25 10.90 -19.02
CA THR A 137 4.03 11.99 -19.62
C THR A 137 4.16 11.78 -21.14
N SER A 138 4.60 10.59 -21.58
CA SER A 138 4.80 10.33 -23.01
C SER A 138 3.53 9.86 -23.74
N GLY A 139 2.52 9.39 -23.01
CA GLY A 139 1.33 8.77 -23.58
C GLY A 139 1.57 7.37 -24.18
N LYS A 140 2.78 6.82 -24.04
CA LYS A 140 3.15 5.52 -24.60
C LYS A 140 2.69 4.37 -23.72
N VAL A 141 2.36 3.25 -24.35
CA VAL A 141 2.13 1.98 -23.67
C VAL A 141 3.49 1.38 -23.28
N VAL A 142 3.68 1.11 -22.00
CA VAL A 142 4.92 0.58 -21.43
C VAL A 142 4.78 -0.84 -20.88
N GLY A 143 3.56 -1.38 -20.85
CA GLY A 143 3.27 -2.76 -20.46
C GLY A 143 1.87 -3.20 -20.91
N GLY A 144 1.69 -4.48 -21.19
CA GLY A 144 0.42 -5.07 -21.63
C GLY A 144 0.06 -4.76 -23.09
N THR A 145 -1.22 -4.84 -23.43
CA THR A 145 -1.72 -4.68 -24.81
C THR A 145 -2.91 -3.73 -24.84
N ALA A 146 -2.73 -2.57 -25.46
CA ALA A 146 -3.82 -1.66 -25.73
C ALA A 146 -4.75 -2.23 -26.82
N PRO A 147 -6.06 -1.95 -26.78
CA PRO A 147 -6.95 -2.27 -27.89
C PRO A 147 -6.51 -1.52 -29.16
N PRO A 148 -6.83 -2.06 -30.35
CA PRO A 148 -6.53 -1.42 -31.63
C PRO A 148 -7.28 -0.09 -31.82
#